data_AF-A0A957M178-F1
#
_entry.id   AF-A0A957M178-F1
#
_cell.length_a   1.000
_cell.length_b   1.000
_cell.length_c   1.000
_cell.angle_alpha   90.00
_cell.angle_beta   90.00
_cell.angle_gamma   90.00
#
_symmetry.space_group_name_H-M   'P 1'
#
loop_
_entity.id
_entity.type
_entity.pdbx_description
1 polymer ?
#
loop_
_entity_poly.entity_id
_entity_poly.type
_entity_poly.pdbx_seq_one_letter_code
_entity_poly.pdbx_strand_id
1 'polypeptide(L)'
;MNTATSFSSRENGGVYDAAIIGAGPIGIELAVCLKEAGLNYIHFDAHQIGYTMTWWPRNTNFFSTTERLAIAGIPIQNNHQQRITGEDYLAYLRGVVEQFDLAVNAYEPVTGLVRDEDGFALTTVGQDEARVYRARRVILAIGDMHNANRLDIPGEDLPHVSHYFRDPHDYFRRKLLIVGGKNSAAEAALRCWRIGGQVAVSYRRAEFDDRKVKHWILPDLLAQIEAGCQAVQVFDSWAGCLCPADFKRYVLPYTQKLIDQIPEETPVINFLTGNPSLLPMQVQAGGQVIGIDWRMDLGEAWRTIVYDRAIQGNLDPVVIYGDYPFMRERVIDVLDAAEGRPGHIFNLGHGVHPDMNPDHVKELVKMVHELGAH
;
A
#
# COMPACT_ATOMS: atom_id res chain seq x y z
N MET A 1 70.49 -8.69 -15.23
CA MET A 1 69.28 -9.30 -14.63
C MET A 1 68.26 -8.21 -14.41
N ASN A 2 67.02 -8.46 -14.87
CA ASN A 2 65.78 -7.72 -14.70
C ASN A 2 65.67 -6.28 -15.21
N THR A 3 65.49 -6.23 -16.53
CA THR A 3 64.39 -5.56 -17.26
C THR A 3 63.44 -4.67 -16.45
N ALA A 4 63.48 -3.39 -16.82
CA ALA A 4 62.36 -2.46 -16.72
C ALA A 4 61.07 -3.09 -17.27
N THR A 5 59.99 -2.97 -16.50
CA THR A 5 58.63 -3.13 -17.03
C THR A 5 58.00 -1.75 -16.99
N SER A 6 57.90 -1.15 -18.18
CA SER A 6 57.16 0.08 -18.42
C SER A 6 55.72 -0.12 -18.00
N PHE A 7 55.24 0.73 -17.10
CA PHE A 7 53.82 0.90 -16.82
C PHE A 7 53.15 1.40 -18.10
N SER A 8 52.40 0.53 -18.77
CA SER A 8 51.47 0.94 -19.81
C SER A 8 50.21 1.45 -19.14
N SER A 9 50.07 2.78 -19.07
CA SER A 9 48.75 3.40 -19.05
C SER A 9 48.02 2.92 -20.30
N ARG A 10 47.01 2.04 -20.15
CA ARG A 10 46.09 1.76 -21.25
C ARG A 10 45.21 3.00 -21.47
N GLU A 11 45.77 4.01 -22.12
CA GLU A 11 44.99 4.97 -22.89
C GLU A 11 44.34 4.20 -24.04
N ASN A 12 43.14 3.64 -23.84
CA ASN A 12 42.27 3.31 -24.97
C ASN A 12 41.72 4.65 -25.52
N GLY A 13 42.61 5.39 -26.19
CA GLY A 13 42.46 6.79 -26.58
C GLY A 13 41.58 7.01 -27.81
N GLY A 14 40.29 6.71 -27.69
CA GLY A 14 39.26 7.17 -28.63
C GLY A 14 38.14 7.89 -27.88
N VAL A 15 37.71 9.06 -28.37
CA VAL A 15 36.51 9.72 -27.84
C VAL A 15 35.29 8.94 -28.33
N TYR A 16 34.47 8.43 -27.41
CA TYR A 16 33.21 7.74 -27.74
C TYR A 16 32.17 8.76 -28.25
N ASP A 17 31.29 8.33 -29.16
CA ASP A 17 30.20 9.19 -29.62
C ASP A 17 29.15 9.40 -28.52
N ALA A 18 28.96 8.39 -27.66
CA ALA A 18 28.08 8.46 -26.50
C ALA A 18 28.58 7.58 -25.34
N ALA A 19 28.36 8.04 -24.11
CA ALA A 19 28.42 7.23 -22.91
C ALA A 19 27.00 7.00 -22.36
N ILE A 20 26.64 5.76 -22.05
CA ILE A 20 25.38 5.39 -21.41
C ILE A 20 25.66 5.07 -19.93
N ILE A 21 24.88 5.67 -19.04
CA ILE A 21 24.94 5.39 -17.59
C ILE A 21 23.62 4.73 -17.16
N GLY A 22 23.69 3.46 -16.76
CA GLY A 22 22.56 2.62 -16.36
C GLY A 22 22.29 1.51 -17.37
N ALA A 23 22.36 0.24 -16.93
CA ALA A 23 22.08 -0.98 -17.70
C ALA A 23 20.74 -1.62 -17.29
N GLY A 24 19.74 -0.77 -17.04
CA GLY A 24 18.34 -1.18 -17.02
C GLY A 24 17.77 -1.31 -18.44
N PRO A 25 16.46 -1.58 -18.58
CA PRO A 25 15.79 -1.77 -19.87
C PRO A 25 16.08 -0.67 -20.90
N ILE A 26 15.99 0.60 -20.47
CA ILE A 26 16.24 1.77 -21.33
C ILE A 26 17.70 1.80 -21.81
N GLY A 27 18.64 1.49 -20.92
CA GLY A 27 20.06 1.50 -21.26
C GLY A 27 20.42 0.41 -22.26
N ILE A 28 19.86 -0.79 -22.09
CA ILE A 28 20.05 -1.91 -23.02
C ILE A 28 19.42 -1.59 -24.39
N GLU A 29 18.18 -1.09 -24.43
CA GLU A 29 17.53 -0.64 -25.67
C GLU A 29 18.41 0.36 -26.43
N LEU A 30 18.89 1.37 -25.73
CA LEU A 30 19.71 2.42 -26.30
C LEU A 30 21.04 1.90 -26.83
N ALA A 31 21.68 0.96 -26.12
CA ALA A 31 22.90 0.33 -26.56
C ALA A 31 22.70 -0.46 -27.87
N VAL A 32 21.56 -1.14 -28.03
CA VAL A 32 21.18 -1.79 -29.31
C VAL A 32 21.04 -0.73 -30.41
N CYS A 33 20.27 0.34 -30.18
CA CYS A 33 20.07 1.39 -31.18
C CYS A 33 21.39 2.06 -31.61
N LEU A 34 22.30 2.33 -30.67
CA LEU A 34 23.62 2.91 -30.98
C LEU A 34 24.48 1.95 -31.79
N LYS A 35 24.45 0.64 -31.46
CA LYS A 35 25.18 -0.40 -32.22
C LYS A 35 24.65 -0.52 -33.64
N GLU A 36 23.33 -0.57 -33.82
CA GLU A 36 22.69 -0.64 -35.14
C GLU A 36 22.94 0.62 -35.99
N ALA A 37 23.04 1.78 -35.35
CA ALA A 37 23.42 3.03 -36.00
C ALA A 37 24.92 3.14 -36.34
N GLY A 38 25.74 2.16 -35.93
CA GLY A 38 27.19 2.16 -36.15
C GLY A 38 27.95 3.21 -35.32
N LEU A 39 27.36 3.68 -34.21
CA LEU A 39 27.97 4.66 -33.32
C LEU A 39 28.81 3.96 -32.25
N ASN A 40 30.03 4.45 -32.03
CA ASN A 40 30.88 3.91 -30.97
C ASN A 40 30.40 4.43 -29.61
N TYR A 41 30.07 3.53 -28.70
CA TYR A 41 29.58 3.89 -27.37
C TYR A 41 30.31 3.14 -26.27
N ILE A 42 30.20 3.68 -25.05
CA ILE A 42 30.61 3.01 -23.83
C ILE A 42 29.45 2.99 -22.84
N HIS A 43 29.21 1.87 -22.17
CA HIS A 43 28.04 1.66 -21.32
C HIS A 43 28.48 1.17 -19.95
N PHE A 44 27.95 1.79 -18.90
CA PHE A 44 28.26 1.50 -17.51
C PHE A 44 27.00 1.21 -16.69
N ASP A 45 27.13 0.36 -15.68
CA ASP A 45 26.20 0.29 -14.56
C ASP A 45 27.00 0.09 -13.25
N ALA A 46 26.50 0.68 -12.17
CA ALA A 46 27.09 0.53 -10.85
C ALA A 46 26.96 -0.90 -10.28
N HIS A 47 26.04 -1.71 -10.83
CA HIS A 47 25.73 -3.06 -10.38
C HIS A 47 25.58 -4.00 -11.60
N GLN A 48 24.92 -5.15 -11.40
CA GLN A 48 24.55 -6.04 -12.50
C GLN A 48 23.48 -5.46 -13.43
N ILE A 49 23.39 -6.02 -14.64
CA ILE A 49 22.35 -5.69 -15.62
C ILE A 49 20.95 -5.87 -15.00
N GLY A 50 20.12 -4.84 -15.17
CA GLY A 50 18.75 -4.83 -14.66
C GLY A 50 18.63 -4.80 -13.14
N TYR A 51 19.66 -4.39 -12.39
CA TYR A 51 19.74 -4.50 -10.94
C TYR A 51 18.46 -4.12 -10.17
N THR A 52 17.77 -3.05 -10.56
CA THR A 52 16.53 -2.60 -9.91
C THR A 52 15.47 -3.71 -9.85
N MET A 53 15.43 -4.62 -10.84
CA MET A 53 14.48 -5.75 -10.84
C MET A 53 14.67 -6.69 -9.65
N THR A 54 15.84 -6.67 -9.00
CA THR A 54 16.13 -7.48 -7.80
C THR A 54 15.58 -6.89 -6.51
N TRP A 55 15.04 -5.66 -6.54
CA TRP A 55 14.56 -4.96 -5.35
C TRP A 55 13.17 -5.41 -4.91
N TRP A 56 12.44 -6.08 -5.81
CA TRP A 56 11.11 -6.65 -5.57
C TRP A 56 11.19 -8.15 -5.31
N PRO A 57 10.14 -8.76 -4.73
CA PRO A 57 10.13 -10.21 -4.54
C PRO A 57 10.32 -10.91 -5.88
N ARG A 58 11.17 -11.94 -5.95
CA ARG A 58 11.53 -12.60 -7.21
C ARG A 58 10.33 -13.08 -8.03
N ASN A 59 9.33 -13.63 -7.34
CA ASN A 59 8.11 -14.15 -7.95
C ASN A 59 7.04 -13.07 -8.23
N THR A 60 7.41 -11.78 -8.25
CA THR A 60 6.48 -10.71 -8.61
C THR A 60 6.30 -10.69 -10.12
N ASN A 61 5.07 -10.89 -10.56
CA ASN A 61 4.74 -10.82 -11.98
C ASN A 61 4.67 -9.36 -12.45
N PHE A 62 5.19 -9.10 -13.65
CA PHE A 62 4.91 -7.86 -14.35
C PHE A 62 3.44 -7.80 -14.77
N PHE A 63 2.82 -6.62 -14.64
CA PHE A 63 1.47 -6.42 -15.15
C PHE A 63 1.41 -6.25 -16.68
N SER A 64 2.50 -5.78 -17.29
CA SER A 64 2.65 -5.62 -18.73
C SER A 64 2.82 -6.97 -19.42
N THR A 65 2.33 -7.08 -20.66
CA THR A 65 2.53 -8.28 -21.49
C THR A 65 3.97 -8.34 -21.99
N THR A 66 4.40 -9.52 -22.44
CA THR A 66 5.76 -9.75 -22.95
C THR A 66 6.08 -8.90 -24.18
N GLU A 67 5.10 -8.61 -25.03
CA GLU A 67 5.28 -7.74 -26.21
C GLU A 67 5.51 -6.29 -25.80
N ARG A 68 4.87 -5.83 -24.72
CA ARG A 68 5.04 -4.47 -24.19
C ARG A 68 6.34 -4.28 -23.43
N LEU A 69 6.92 -5.35 -22.93
CA LEU A 69 8.20 -5.36 -22.21
C LEU A 69 9.40 -5.62 -23.15
N ALA A 70 9.13 -5.87 -24.43
CA ALA A 70 10.14 -6.16 -25.43
C ALA A 70 11.18 -5.04 -25.52
N ILE A 71 12.42 -5.46 -25.66
CA ILE A 71 13.61 -4.65 -25.91
C ILE A 71 14.09 -4.95 -27.33
N ALA A 72 14.42 -3.91 -28.09
CA ALA A 72 14.81 -3.96 -29.49
C ALA A 72 13.80 -4.70 -30.37
N GLY A 73 12.50 -4.58 -30.04
CA GLY A 73 11.42 -5.28 -30.73
C GLY A 73 11.43 -6.81 -30.56
N ILE A 74 12.26 -7.38 -29.69
CA ILE A 74 12.33 -8.82 -29.45
C ILE A 74 11.34 -9.19 -28.34
N PRO A 75 10.23 -9.88 -28.63
CA PRO A 75 9.27 -10.27 -27.60
C PRO A 75 9.87 -11.31 -26.65
N ILE A 76 9.56 -11.21 -25.36
CA ILE A 76 9.93 -12.25 -24.40
C ILE A 76 9.12 -13.52 -24.69
N GLN A 77 9.79 -14.60 -25.03
CA GLN A 77 9.16 -15.91 -25.24
C GLN A 77 9.08 -16.68 -23.93
N ASN A 78 7.90 -17.18 -23.58
CA ASN A 78 7.73 -18.15 -22.52
C ASN A 78 6.73 -19.23 -22.93
N ASN A 79 6.95 -20.45 -22.46
CA ASN A 79 6.12 -21.63 -22.78
C ASN A 79 4.78 -21.63 -22.04
N HIS A 80 4.65 -20.86 -20.96
CA HIS A 80 3.43 -20.79 -20.15
C HIS A 80 2.40 -19.81 -20.70
N GLN A 81 2.76 -18.96 -21.67
CA GLN A 81 1.91 -17.90 -22.23
C GLN A 81 1.30 -17.00 -21.14
N GLN A 82 2.05 -16.78 -20.06
CA GLN A 82 1.65 -15.99 -18.90
C GLN A 82 2.59 -14.80 -18.71
N ARG A 83 2.22 -13.94 -17.75
CA ARG A 83 3.09 -12.84 -17.29
C ARG A 83 4.40 -13.41 -16.75
N ILE A 84 5.46 -12.65 -16.96
CA ILE A 84 6.81 -13.01 -16.52
C ILE A 84 7.12 -12.42 -15.16
N THR A 85 8.08 -13.02 -14.47
CA THR A 85 8.63 -12.53 -13.21
C THR A 85 9.80 -11.56 -13.42
N GLY A 86 10.25 -10.91 -12.35
CA GLY A 86 11.51 -10.16 -12.34
C GLY A 86 12.71 -11.01 -12.75
N GLU A 87 12.74 -12.28 -12.35
CA GLU A 87 13.83 -13.21 -12.66
C GLU A 87 13.84 -13.60 -14.14
N ASP A 88 12.67 -13.88 -14.72
CA ASP A 88 12.52 -14.12 -16.17
C ASP A 88 12.99 -12.90 -16.97
N TYR A 89 12.62 -11.69 -16.53
CA TYR A 89 12.99 -10.46 -17.22
C TYR A 89 14.49 -10.18 -17.14
N LEU A 90 15.14 -10.48 -16.02
CA LEU A 90 16.61 -10.41 -15.91
C LEU A 90 17.30 -11.38 -16.86
N ALA A 91 16.80 -12.62 -16.96
CA ALA A 91 17.33 -13.59 -17.92
C ALA A 91 17.16 -13.10 -19.37
N TYR A 92 16.00 -12.53 -19.67
CA TYR A 92 15.71 -11.92 -20.96
C TYR A 92 16.65 -10.75 -21.30
N LEU A 93 16.86 -9.79 -20.38
CA LEU A 93 17.77 -8.66 -20.61
C LEU A 93 19.20 -9.13 -20.90
N ARG A 94 19.68 -10.17 -20.19
CA ARG A 94 20.97 -10.80 -20.50
C ARG A 94 20.96 -11.47 -21.86
N GLY A 95 19.87 -12.15 -22.23
CA GLY A 95 19.70 -12.72 -23.57
C GLY A 95 19.82 -11.67 -24.68
N VAL A 96 19.24 -10.48 -24.50
CA VAL A 96 19.38 -9.36 -25.45
C VAL A 96 20.84 -8.89 -25.52
N VAL A 97 21.51 -8.75 -24.37
CA VAL A 97 22.92 -8.34 -24.30
C VAL A 97 23.83 -9.32 -25.04
N GLU A 98 23.64 -10.62 -24.84
CA GLU A 98 24.38 -11.67 -25.55
C GLU A 98 24.05 -11.69 -27.05
N GLN A 99 22.76 -11.62 -27.41
CA GLN A 99 22.31 -11.68 -28.80
C GLN A 99 22.87 -10.54 -29.66
N PHE A 100 22.94 -9.33 -29.09
CA PHE A 100 23.49 -8.17 -29.78
C PHE A 100 24.96 -7.92 -29.45
N ASP A 101 25.61 -8.77 -28.64
CA ASP A 101 27.01 -8.63 -28.21
C ASP A 101 27.29 -7.21 -27.67
N LEU A 102 26.46 -6.77 -26.71
CA LEU A 102 26.54 -5.42 -26.14
C LEU A 102 27.66 -5.36 -25.09
N ALA A 103 28.56 -4.40 -25.22
CA ALA A 103 29.62 -4.19 -24.25
C ALA A 103 29.11 -3.35 -23.07
N VAL A 104 28.75 -4.02 -21.97
CA VAL A 104 28.28 -3.38 -20.73
C VAL A 104 29.32 -3.55 -19.62
N ASN A 105 29.89 -2.45 -19.15
CA ASN A 105 30.78 -2.43 -17.98
C ASN A 105 29.92 -2.43 -16.70
N ALA A 106 29.42 -3.62 -16.32
CA ALA A 106 28.70 -3.82 -15.08
C ALA A 106 29.64 -3.75 -13.86
N TYR A 107 29.12 -3.33 -12.70
CA TYR A 107 29.90 -3.09 -11.47
C TYR A 107 30.99 -2.01 -11.62
N GLU A 108 30.79 -1.05 -12.51
CA GLU A 108 31.70 0.08 -12.72
C GLU A 108 30.93 1.40 -12.61
N PRO A 109 30.63 1.88 -11.38
CA PRO A 109 29.92 3.13 -11.17
C PRO A 109 30.66 4.33 -11.77
N VAL A 110 29.90 5.18 -12.47
CA VAL A 110 30.35 6.54 -12.82
C VAL A 110 30.20 7.44 -11.59
N THR A 111 31.32 7.97 -11.09
CA THR A 111 31.39 8.78 -9.87
C THR A 111 31.64 10.27 -10.15
N GLY A 112 32.11 10.61 -11.35
CA GLY A 112 32.37 11.98 -11.76
C GLY A 112 31.99 12.22 -13.21
N LEU A 113 31.46 13.41 -13.48
CA LEU A 113 31.14 13.88 -14.83
C LEU A 113 31.53 15.35 -14.94
N VAL A 114 32.50 15.64 -15.82
CA VAL A 114 33.00 17.00 -16.05
C VAL A 114 32.86 17.33 -17.53
N ARG A 115 32.37 18.53 -17.86
CA ARG A 115 32.33 19.02 -19.24
C ARG A 115 33.75 19.34 -19.71
N ASP A 116 34.12 18.81 -20.86
CA ASP A 116 35.38 19.08 -21.57
C ASP A 116 35.09 19.95 -22.83
N GLU A 117 36.11 20.37 -23.58
CA GLU A 117 35.95 21.25 -24.76
C GLU A 117 35.01 20.63 -25.82
N ASP A 118 35.16 19.33 -26.08
CA ASP A 118 34.45 18.58 -27.13
C ASP A 118 33.40 17.58 -26.61
N GLY A 119 33.04 17.64 -25.32
CA GLY A 119 32.10 16.70 -24.72
C GLY A 119 32.21 16.59 -23.20
N PHE A 120 32.45 15.37 -22.72
CA PHE A 120 32.49 15.04 -21.30
C PHE A 120 33.62 14.06 -20.97
N ALA A 121 34.27 14.31 -19.84
CA ALA A 121 35.13 13.36 -19.16
C ALA A 121 34.34 12.67 -18.03
N LEU A 122 34.31 11.34 -18.05
CA LEU A 122 33.63 10.50 -17.06
C LEU A 122 34.69 9.83 -16.18
N THR A 123 34.56 9.95 -14.87
CA THR A 123 35.36 9.21 -13.89
C THR A 123 34.56 8.01 -13.42
N THR A 124 35.12 6.82 -13.55
CA THR A 124 34.53 5.57 -13.09
C THR A 124 35.41 4.93 -12.02
N VAL A 125 34.84 4.06 -11.21
CA VAL A 125 35.58 3.23 -10.25
C VAL A 125 35.27 1.78 -10.56
N GLY A 126 36.23 1.08 -11.18
CA GLY A 126 36.13 -0.38 -11.38
C GLY A 126 36.54 -1.14 -10.12
N GLN A 127 36.69 -2.47 -10.23
CA GLN A 127 37.09 -3.31 -9.09
C GLN A 127 38.51 -3.00 -8.58
N ASP A 128 39.42 -2.57 -9.46
CA ASP A 128 40.85 -2.44 -9.13
C ASP A 128 41.37 -0.99 -9.15
N GLU A 129 40.74 -0.08 -9.91
CA GLU A 129 41.22 1.30 -10.07
C GLU A 129 40.14 2.26 -10.61
N ALA A 130 40.37 3.55 -10.38
CA ALA A 130 39.59 4.60 -11.01
C ALA A 130 40.07 4.82 -12.46
N ARG A 131 39.13 4.96 -13.39
CA ARG A 131 39.40 5.17 -14.81
C ARG A 131 38.73 6.43 -15.31
N VAL A 132 39.27 6.99 -16.39
CA VAL A 132 38.71 8.17 -17.05
C VAL A 132 38.43 7.85 -18.51
N TYR A 133 37.20 8.13 -18.93
CA TYR A 133 36.73 7.95 -20.30
C TYR A 133 36.26 9.29 -20.87
N ARG A 134 36.33 9.44 -22.20
CA ARG A 134 35.82 10.63 -22.89
C ARG A 134 34.68 10.28 -23.85
N ALA A 135 33.60 11.03 -23.80
CA ALA A 135 32.48 10.88 -24.73
C ALA A 135 31.92 12.25 -25.16
N ARG A 136 31.49 12.37 -26.42
CA ARG A 136 30.86 13.59 -26.94
C ARG A 136 29.51 13.88 -26.30
N ARG A 137 28.77 12.83 -25.95
CA ARG A 137 27.45 12.88 -25.32
C ARG A 137 27.39 11.93 -24.14
N VAL A 138 26.62 12.29 -23.12
CA VAL A 138 26.31 11.41 -21.99
C VAL A 138 24.82 11.25 -21.87
N ILE A 139 24.37 10.01 -21.74
CA ILE A 139 22.96 9.64 -21.67
C ILE A 139 22.73 8.94 -20.33
N LEU A 140 21.87 9.54 -19.50
CA LEU A 140 21.50 9.01 -18.19
C LEU A 140 20.28 8.09 -18.34
N ALA A 141 20.52 6.79 -18.40
CA ALA A 141 19.52 5.73 -18.48
C ALA A 141 19.29 5.05 -17.11
N ILE A 142 19.33 5.84 -16.03
CA ILE A 142 19.29 5.37 -14.63
C ILE A 142 17.89 5.08 -14.08
N GLY A 143 16.84 5.34 -14.87
CA GLY A 143 15.44 5.17 -14.48
C GLY A 143 14.98 6.19 -13.43
N ASP A 144 13.71 6.08 -13.01
CA ASP A 144 13.03 6.96 -12.05
C ASP A 144 12.72 6.28 -10.71
N MET A 145 12.95 4.98 -10.61
CA MET A 145 12.57 4.16 -9.44
C MET A 145 13.68 4.03 -8.39
N HIS A 146 14.81 4.71 -8.56
CA HIS A 146 15.98 4.54 -7.67
C HIS A 146 15.69 5.05 -6.25
N ASN A 147 15.02 6.20 -6.13
CA ASN A 147 14.68 6.82 -4.85
C ASN A 147 13.17 6.78 -4.63
N ALA A 148 12.77 6.44 -3.40
CA ALA A 148 11.39 6.59 -3.00
C ALA A 148 11.00 8.08 -2.92
N ASN A 149 9.76 8.40 -3.30
CA ASN A 149 9.18 9.70 -2.99
C ASN A 149 8.92 9.77 -1.48
N ARG A 150 9.75 10.56 -0.79
CA ARG A 150 9.67 10.78 0.65
C ARG A 150 8.47 11.68 0.98
N LEU A 151 7.87 11.45 2.13
CA LEU A 151 6.80 12.27 2.69
C LEU A 151 7.35 13.36 3.63
N ASP A 152 8.62 13.22 4.08
CA ASP A 152 9.31 14.16 4.97
C ASP A 152 8.54 14.39 6.29
N ILE A 153 8.03 13.30 6.87
CA ILE A 153 7.24 13.31 8.11
C ILE A 153 8.01 12.70 9.29
N PRO A 154 7.69 13.10 10.55
CA PRO A 154 8.29 12.48 11.72
C PRO A 154 8.12 10.96 11.74
N GLY A 155 9.22 10.23 11.91
CA GLY A 155 9.23 8.77 11.99
C GLY A 155 9.47 8.04 10.67
N GLU A 156 9.60 8.74 9.53
CA GLU A 156 9.86 8.11 8.22
C GLU A 156 11.18 7.31 8.17
N ASP A 157 12.19 7.68 8.97
CA ASP A 157 13.50 7.00 9.02
C ASP A 157 13.60 5.94 10.15
N LEU A 158 12.49 5.55 10.78
CA LEU A 158 12.52 4.54 11.83
C LEU A 158 12.95 3.17 11.25
N PRO A 159 13.70 2.33 12.01
CA PRO A 159 14.25 1.07 11.47
C PRO A 159 13.24 0.05 10.95
N HIS A 160 11.96 0.19 11.32
CA HIS A 160 10.86 -0.68 10.90
C HIS A 160 10.02 -0.10 9.75
N VAL A 161 10.34 1.11 9.29
CA VAL A 161 9.73 1.74 8.11
C VAL A 161 10.59 1.41 6.90
N SER A 162 9.94 0.93 5.84
CA SER A 162 10.61 0.64 4.57
C SER A 162 9.79 1.22 3.41
N HIS A 163 10.49 1.84 2.46
CA HIS A 163 9.91 2.28 1.20
C HIS A 163 10.00 1.22 0.09
N TYR A 164 10.64 0.09 0.37
CA TYR A 164 10.83 -1.00 -0.58
C TYR A 164 10.25 -2.30 -0.04
N PHE A 165 9.48 -2.99 -0.86
CA PHE A 165 8.93 -4.30 -0.56
C PHE A 165 9.82 -5.38 -1.16
N ARG A 166 10.52 -6.15 -0.32
CA ARG A 166 11.51 -7.16 -0.75
C ARG A 166 10.97 -8.58 -0.76
N ASP A 167 10.85 -9.25 0.38
CA ASP A 167 10.29 -10.61 0.45
C ASP A 167 9.06 -10.62 1.36
N PRO A 168 7.88 -11.08 0.91
CA PRO A 168 6.72 -11.24 1.79
C PRO A 168 7.00 -12.13 3.01
N HIS A 169 7.87 -13.14 2.89
CA HIS A 169 8.13 -14.11 3.95
C HIS A 169 8.84 -13.51 5.17
N ASP A 170 9.55 -12.40 5.01
CA ASP A 170 10.16 -11.64 6.12
C ASP A 170 9.11 -11.17 7.15
N TYR A 171 7.84 -11.14 6.72
CA TYR A 171 6.71 -10.61 7.48
C TYR A 171 5.78 -11.68 8.06
N PHE A 172 6.21 -12.95 8.06
CA PHE A 172 5.43 -14.04 8.66
C PHE A 172 5.09 -13.77 10.13
N ARG A 173 3.78 -13.82 10.47
CA ARG A 173 3.24 -13.54 11.81
C ARG A 173 3.61 -12.16 12.38
N ARG A 174 4.01 -11.21 11.54
CA ARG A 174 4.26 -9.82 11.94
C ARG A 174 3.03 -8.95 11.72
N LYS A 175 2.90 -7.89 12.52
CA LYS A 175 1.95 -6.80 12.27
C LYS A 175 2.56 -5.82 11.28
N LEU A 176 1.89 -5.58 10.16
CA LEU A 176 2.32 -4.66 9.12
C LEU A 176 1.27 -3.59 8.86
N LEU A 177 1.74 -2.37 8.66
CA LEU A 177 0.97 -1.30 8.02
C LEU A 177 1.50 -1.08 6.61
N ILE A 178 0.64 -1.24 5.61
CA ILE A 178 0.96 -0.88 4.23
C ILE A 178 0.29 0.46 3.92
N VAL A 179 1.09 1.45 3.54
CA VAL A 179 0.59 2.79 3.20
C VAL A 179 0.44 2.91 1.69
N GLY A 180 -0.80 3.13 1.25
CA GLY A 180 -1.18 3.22 -0.17
C GLY A 180 -2.27 2.22 -0.56
N GLY A 181 -2.92 2.47 -1.70
CA GLY A 181 -4.06 1.65 -2.14
C GLY A 181 -4.17 1.47 -3.66
N LYS A 182 -3.03 1.51 -4.36
CA LYS A 182 -2.93 1.13 -5.78
C LYS A 182 -2.42 -0.32 -5.90
N ASN A 183 -2.21 -0.79 -7.13
CA ASN A 183 -1.83 -2.18 -7.44
C ASN A 183 -0.70 -2.75 -6.59
N SER A 184 0.42 -2.04 -6.45
CA SER A 184 1.57 -2.55 -5.69
C SER A 184 1.28 -2.72 -4.20
N ALA A 185 0.52 -1.77 -3.61
CA ALA A 185 0.13 -1.85 -2.20
C ALA A 185 -0.87 -2.98 -1.96
N ALA A 186 -1.86 -3.12 -2.85
CA ALA A 186 -2.84 -4.21 -2.82
C ALA A 186 -2.17 -5.59 -2.94
N GLU A 187 -1.26 -5.75 -3.91
CA GLU A 187 -0.50 -6.99 -4.11
C GLU A 187 0.40 -7.31 -2.90
N ALA A 188 1.12 -6.33 -2.37
CA ALA A 188 1.94 -6.51 -1.18
C ALA A 188 1.09 -6.94 0.03
N ALA A 189 -0.07 -6.31 0.22
CA ALA A 189 -1.00 -6.65 1.29
C ALA A 189 -1.49 -8.09 1.20
N LEU A 190 -1.98 -8.49 0.02
CA LEU A 190 -2.43 -9.86 -0.23
C LEU A 190 -1.31 -10.88 -0.01
N ARG A 191 -0.10 -10.60 -0.50
CA ARG A 191 1.03 -11.52 -0.37
C ARG A 191 1.49 -11.67 1.07
N CYS A 192 1.58 -10.57 1.82
CA CYS A 192 1.90 -10.61 3.26
C CYS A 192 0.80 -11.30 4.07
N TRP A 193 -0.47 -11.09 3.74
CA TRP A 193 -1.59 -11.76 4.39
C TRP A 193 -1.55 -13.27 4.13
N ARG A 194 -1.38 -13.70 2.86
CA ARG A 194 -1.35 -15.12 2.47
C ARG A 194 -0.23 -15.93 3.15
N ILE A 195 0.92 -15.30 3.40
CA ILE A 195 2.00 -15.98 4.11
C ILE A 195 1.73 -16.06 5.61
N GLY A 196 0.72 -15.37 6.16
CA GLY A 196 0.33 -15.39 7.58
C GLY A 196 0.69 -14.12 8.36
N GLY A 197 0.89 -12.99 7.69
CA GLY A 197 1.07 -11.67 8.32
C GLY A 197 -0.26 -11.03 8.72
N GLN A 198 -0.24 -10.20 9.77
CA GLN A 198 -1.38 -9.37 10.19
C GLN A 198 -1.27 -8.01 9.51
N VAL A 199 -2.02 -7.79 8.44
CA VAL A 199 -1.85 -6.62 7.56
C VAL A 199 -2.98 -5.61 7.77
N ALA A 200 -2.62 -4.39 8.11
CA ALA A 200 -3.47 -3.22 8.00
C ALA A 200 -3.07 -2.41 6.75
N VAL A 201 -4.05 -1.80 6.08
CA VAL A 201 -3.79 -0.90 4.94
C VAL A 201 -4.25 0.51 5.30
N SER A 202 -3.33 1.47 5.23
CA SER A 202 -3.66 2.90 5.33
C SER A 202 -3.83 3.46 3.93
N TYR A 203 -5.06 3.83 3.59
CA TYR A 203 -5.40 4.43 2.32
C TYR A 203 -6.20 5.72 2.55
N ARG A 204 -5.91 6.74 1.72
CA ARG A 204 -6.48 8.09 1.88
C ARG A 204 -7.98 8.21 1.57
N ARG A 205 -8.64 7.11 1.17
CA ARG A 205 -10.07 7.07 0.81
C ARG A 205 -10.76 5.97 1.59
N ALA A 206 -12.07 6.10 1.75
CA ALA A 206 -12.92 5.11 2.41
C ALA A 206 -12.90 3.74 1.70
N GLU A 207 -12.79 3.75 0.36
CA GLU A 207 -12.83 2.54 -0.46
C GLU A 207 -11.72 2.55 -1.52
N PHE A 208 -11.28 1.35 -1.91
CA PHE A 208 -10.35 1.17 -3.03
C PHE A 208 -11.00 1.58 -4.35
N ASP A 209 -10.22 2.23 -5.21
CA ASP A 209 -10.69 2.75 -6.50
C ASP A 209 -10.65 1.64 -7.56
N ASP A 210 -11.82 1.15 -7.98
CA ASP A 210 -12.03 0.07 -8.96
C ASP A 210 -11.45 0.34 -10.35
N ARG A 211 -11.22 1.61 -10.70
CA ARG A 211 -10.56 2.01 -11.94
C ARG A 211 -9.04 2.01 -11.82
N LYS A 212 -8.50 2.09 -10.60
CA LYS A 212 -7.05 2.22 -10.36
C LYS A 212 -6.41 0.93 -9.86
N VAL A 213 -7.15 0.14 -9.10
CA VAL A 213 -6.76 -1.21 -8.73
C VAL A 213 -7.25 -2.16 -9.83
N LYS A 214 -6.38 -3.02 -10.32
CA LYS A 214 -6.72 -3.92 -11.43
C LYS A 214 -7.87 -4.86 -11.03
N HIS A 215 -8.76 -5.12 -11.99
CA HIS A 215 -9.99 -5.91 -11.79
C HIS A 215 -9.78 -7.35 -11.29
N TRP A 216 -8.57 -7.90 -11.38
CA TRP A 216 -8.24 -9.23 -10.84
C TRP A 216 -7.62 -9.16 -9.43
N ILE A 217 -7.11 -8.00 -8.99
CA ILE A 217 -6.51 -7.83 -7.64
C ILE A 217 -7.59 -7.36 -6.67
N LEU A 218 -8.44 -6.41 -7.11
CA LEU A 218 -9.41 -5.78 -6.23
C LEU A 218 -10.43 -6.76 -5.63
N PRO A 219 -11.05 -7.68 -6.38
CA PRO A 219 -12.00 -8.61 -5.80
C PRO A 219 -11.38 -9.53 -4.76
N ASP A 220 -10.14 -9.99 -4.97
CA ASP A 220 -9.42 -10.79 -3.99
C ASP A 220 -9.05 -9.96 -2.76
N LEU A 221 -8.55 -8.73 -2.94
CA LEU A 221 -8.28 -7.82 -1.83
C LEU A 221 -9.54 -7.56 -0.99
N LEU A 222 -10.67 -7.26 -1.63
CA LEU A 222 -11.95 -7.06 -0.94
C LEU A 222 -12.43 -8.34 -0.27
N ALA A 223 -12.35 -9.49 -0.95
CA ALA A 223 -12.70 -10.78 -0.38
C ALA A 223 -11.81 -11.16 0.81
N GLN A 224 -10.53 -10.79 0.83
CA GLN A 224 -9.67 -11.00 2.01
C GLN A 224 -9.94 -9.98 3.12
N ILE A 225 -10.29 -8.75 2.77
CA ILE A 225 -10.78 -7.77 3.76
C ILE A 225 -12.07 -8.30 4.39
N GLU A 226 -12.95 -8.91 3.60
CA GLU A 226 -14.19 -9.56 4.05
C GLU A 226 -13.91 -10.85 4.84
N ALA A 227 -13.02 -11.73 4.36
CA ALA A 227 -12.68 -13.02 4.98
C ALA A 227 -11.75 -12.90 6.21
N GLY A 228 -11.09 -11.76 6.36
CA GLY A 228 -10.36 -11.34 7.56
C GLY A 228 -11.09 -10.25 8.34
N CYS A 229 -12.35 -9.97 8.00
CA CYS A 229 -13.20 -9.05 8.73
C CYS A 229 -13.62 -9.73 10.04
N GLN A 230 -13.06 -9.28 11.16
CA GLN A 230 -13.42 -9.80 12.47
C GLN A 230 -14.78 -9.29 12.95
N ALA A 231 -15.31 -8.23 12.31
CA ALA A 231 -16.65 -7.71 12.46
C ALA A 231 -16.97 -6.75 11.30
N VAL A 232 -18.18 -6.81 10.75
CA VAL A 232 -18.70 -5.89 9.72
C VAL A 232 -19.63 -4.89 10.38
N GLN A 233 -19.57 -3.60 10.02
CA GLN A 233 -20.59 -2.63 10.42
C GLN A 233 -21.35 -2.11 9.20
N VAL A 234 -22.66 -2.32 9.18
CA VAL A 234 -23.58 -1.73 8.19
C VAL A 234 -23.97 -0.34 8.68
N PHE A 235 -23.56 0.68 7.93
CA PHE A 235 -23.93 2.08 8.21
C PHE A 235 -25.07 2.51 7.30
N ASP A 236 -26.25 2.74 7.87
CA ASP A 236 -27.30 3.51 7.21
C ASP A 236 -27.33 4.93 7.80
N SER A 237 -26.47 5.77 7.22
CA SER A 237 -26.28 7.15 7.67
C SER A 237 -27.50 8.05 7.40
N TRP A 238 -28.46 7.59 6.59
CA TRP A 238 -29.59 8.39 6.10
C TRP A 238 -30.96 7.81 6.46
N ALA A 239 -31.01 6.65 7.13
CA ALA A 239 -32.25 6.04 7.63
C ALA A 239 -33.14 7.04 8.39
N GLY A 240 -32.51 7.99 9.10
CA GLY A 240 -33.18 9.05 9.83
C GLY A 240 -34.14 9.92 9.03
N CYS A 241 -33.96 10.01 7.71
CA CYS A 241 -34.84 10.77 6.82
C CYS A 241 -36.18 10.07 6.55
N LEU A 242 -36.32 8.79 6.92
CA LEU A 242 -37.49 7.99 6.58
C LEU A 242 -38.46 7.85 7.76
N CYS A 243 -39.74 7.81 7.43
CA CYS A 243 -40.75 7.35 8.38
C CYS A 243 -40.71 5.83 8.51
N PRO A 244 -41.28 5.25 9.59
CA PRO A 244 -41.29 3.80 9.79
C PRO A 244 -41.89 3.00 8.63
N ALA A 245 -42.97 3.51 8.02
CA ALA A 245 -43.62 2.83 6.90
C ALA A 245 -42.71 2.73 5.67
N ASP A 246 -41.96 3.80 5.37
CA ASP A 246 -41.05 3.84 4.23
C ASP A 246 -39.80 3.01 4.47
N PHE A 247 -39.22 3.09 5.67
CA PHE A 247 -38.09 2.23 6.04
C PHE A 247 -38.46 0.75 5.89
N LYS A 248 -39.62 0.34 6.42
CA LYS A 248 -40.12 -1.03 6.31
C LYS A 248 -40.30 -1.48 4.86
N ARG A 249 -40.74 -0.59 3.98
CA ARG A 249 -41.05 -0.92 2.59
C ARG A 249 -39.83 -0.90 1.68
N TYR A 250 -38.94 0.07 1.86
CA TYR A 250 -37.90 0.40 0.89
C TYR A 250 -36.48 0.11 1.35
N VAL A 251 -36.24 -0.08 2.65
CA VAL A 251 -34.88 -0.28 3.19
C VAL A 251 -34.75 -1.64 3.86
N LEU A 252 -35.63 -1.94 4.82
CA LEU A 252 -35.59 -3.16 5.63
C LEU A 252 -35.34 -4.45 4.83
N PRO A 253 -36.04 -4.75 3.72
CA PRO A 253 -35.82 -6.00 2.97
C PRO A 253 -34.41 -6.11 2.39
N TYR A 254 -33.79 -4.98 2.04
CA TYR A 254 -32.46 -4.93 1.46
C TYR A 254 -31.37 -5.02 2.52
N THR A 255 -31.55 -4.32 3.65
CA THR A 255 -30.65 -4.45 4.80
C THR A 255 -30.65 -5.89 5.33
N GLN A 256 -31.82 -6.52 5.43
CA GLN A 256 -31.94 -7.92 5.82
C GLN A 256 -31.21 -8.84 4.84
N LYS A 257 -31.49 -8.69 3.53
CA LYS A 257 -30.79 -9.48 2.51
C LYS A 257 -29.27 -9.30 2.54
N LEU A 258 -28.78 -8.08 2.80
CA LEU A 258 -27.36 -7.79 2.93
C LEU A 258 -26.77 -8.54 4.12
N ILE A 259 -27.40 -8.44 5.29
CA ILE A 259 -26.93 -9.08 6.52
C ILE A 259 -26.97 -10.61 6.40
N ASP A 260 -28.02 -11.17 5.81
CA ASP A 260 -28.18 -12.61 5.58
C ASP A 260 -27.12 -13.20 4.63
N GLN A 261 -26.45 -12.36 3.83
CA GLN A 261 -25.36 -12.79 2.93
C GLN A 261 -23.99 -12.80 3.61
N ILE A 262 -23.87 -12.20 4.80
CA ILE A 262 -22.62 -12.19 5.57
C ILE A 262 -22.46 -13.54 6.28
N PRO A 263 -21.26 -14.15 6.28
CA PRO A 263 -21.01 -15.40 7.03
C PRO A 263 -21.41 -15.29 8.50
N GLU A 264 -22.01 -16.35 9.04
CA GLU A 264 -22.53 -16.37 10.43
C GLU A 264 -21.43 -16.14 11.48
N GLU A 265 -20.21 -16.57 11.16
CA GLU A 265 -19.02 -16.42 12.00
C GLU A 265 -18.49 -14.97 12.06
N THR A 266 -18.99 -14.07 11.21
CA THR A 266 -18.58 -12.67 11.14
C THR A 266 -19.60 -11.79 11.87
N PRO A 267 -19.30 -11.26 13.07
CA PRO A 267 -20.20 -10.36 13.79
C PRO A 267 -20.59 -9.14 12.94
N VAL A 268 -21.88 -8.84 12.87
CA VAL A 268 -22.43 -7.69 12.16
C VAL A 268 -22.97 -6.67 13.16
N ILE A 269 -22.47 -5.44 13.05
CA ILE A 269 -23.00 -4.27 13.72
C ILE A 269 -23.95 -3.58 12.77
N ASN A 270 -25.24 -3.56 13.08
CA ASN A 270 -26.24 -2.85 12.29
C ASN A 270 -26.45 -1.47 12.92
N PHE A 271 -26.04 -0.39 12.24
CA PHE A 271 -26.11 0.97 12.76
C PHE A 271 -26.95 1.88 11.86
N LEU A 272 -28.01 2.44 12.44
CA LEU A 272 -28.84 3.48 11.84
C LEU A 272 -28.69 4.76 12.67
N THR A 273 -28.69 5.91 12.00
CA THR A 273 -28.71 7.20 12.68
C THR A 273 -29.90 8.06 12.25
N GLY A 274 -30.36 8.92 13.16
CA GLY A 274 -31.29 10.01 12.88
C GLY A 274 -32.73 9.75 13.28
N ASN A 275 -33.13 8.51 13.56
CA ASN A 275 -34.52 8.20 13.93
C ASN A 275 -34.64 7.00 14.89
N PRO A 276 -34.75 7.27 16.21
CA PRO A 276 -34.97 6.25 17.25
C PRO A 276 -36.17 5.32 17.02
N SER A 277 -37.22 5.80 16.31
CA SER A 277 -38.43 5.00 16.05
C SER A 277 -38.19 3.82 15.10
N LEU A 278 -37.03 3.78 14.43
CA LEU A 278 -36.67 2.69 13.52
C LEU A 278 -36.08 1.47 14.22
N LEU A 279 -35.72 1.57 15.51
CA LEU A 279 -35.03 0.51 16.25
C LEU A 279 -35.71 -0.86 16.15
N PRO A 280 -37.05 -1.02 16.26
CA PRO A 280 -37.68 -2.33 16.09
C PRO A 280 -37.45 -2.95 14.70
N MET A 281 -37.42 -2.13 13.65
CA MET A 281 -37.16 -2.63 12.29
C MET A 281 -35.66 -2.84 12.04
N GLN A 282 -34.79 -2.05 12.67
CA GLN A 282 -33.35 -2.31 12.69
C GLN A 282 -33.05 -3.68 13.29
N VAL A 283 -33.65 -4.01 14.44
CA VAL A 283 -33.55 -5.34 15.06
C VAL A 283 -34.08 -6.41 14.13
N GLN A 284 -35.22 -6.16 13.47
CA GLN A 284 -35.79 -7.08 12.47
C GLN A 284 -34.83 -7.32 11.29
N ALA A 285 -34.06 -6.32 10.87
CA ALA A 285 -33.12 -6.44 9.76
C ALA A 285 -31.93 -7.36 10.07
N GLY A 286 -31.60 -7.57 11.36
CA GLY A 286 -30.52 -8.46 11.80
C GLY A 286 -29.28 -7.72 12.31
N GLY A 287 -28.25 -8.51 12.59
CA GLY A 287 -26.99 -8.07 13.22
C GLY A 287 -26.85 -8.54 14.67
N GLN A 288 -25.66 -9.00 15.04
CA GLN A 288 -25.31 -9.47 16.38
C GLN A 288 -25.10 -8.28 17.35
N VAL A 289 -24.79 -7.10 16.81
CA VAL A 289 -24.66 -5.85 17.57
C VAL A 289 -25.59 -4.79 16.96
N ILE A 290 -26.34 -4.09 17.79
CA ILE A 290 -27.21 -2.99 17.37
C ILE A 290 -26.55 -1.66 17.74
N GLY A 291 -26.14 -0.89 16.72
CA GLY A 291 -25.59 0.43 16.91
C GLY A 291 -26.70 1.49 17.01
N ILE A 292 -26.62 2.37 18.00
CA ILE A 292 -27.58 3.47 18.19
C ILE A 292 -26.85 4.81 18.32
N ASP A 293 -27.53 5.90 17.98
CA ASP A 293 -27.02 7.26 18.21
C ASP A 293 -27.55 7.88 19.51
N TRP A 294 -27.06 9.09 19.84
CA TRP A 294 -27.30 9.79 21.10
C TRP A 294 -28.76 10.23 21.31
N ARG A 295 -29.61 10.16 20.28
CA ARG A 295 -31.04 10.50 20.40
C ARG A 295 -31.84 9.37 21.05
N MET A 296 -31.27 8.18 21.17
CA MET A 296 -31.88 7.03 21.82
C MET A 296 -31.32 6.87 23.23
N ASP A 297 -32.15 6.63 24.22
CA ASP A 297 -31.65 6.22 25.54
C ASP A 297 -31.11 4.79 25.48
N LEU A 298 -29.90 4.56 26.03
CA LEU A 298 -29.23 3.26 25.93
C LEU A 298 -30.03 2.16 26.67
N GLY A 299 -30.64 2.48 27.81
CA GLY A 299 -31.46 1.55 28.58
C GLY A 299 -32.80 1.21 27.88
N GLU A 300 -33.43 2.19 27.23
CA GLU A 300 -34.60 1.96 26.35
C GLU A 300 -34.25 1.10 25.14
N ALA A 301 -33.09 1.31 24.55
CA ALA A 301 -32.63 0.51 23.44
C ALA A 301 -32.41 -0.95 23.85
N TRP A 302 -31.76 -1.19 24.99
CA TRP A 302 -31.61 -2.53 25.58
C TRP A 302 -32.95 -3.25 25.80
N ARG A 303 -33.95 -2.54 26.33
CA ARG A 303 -35.33 -3.05 26.47
C ARG A 303 -35.96 -3.42 25.13
N THR A 304 -35.72 -2.60 24.10
CA THR A 304 -36.30 -2.80 22.76
C THR A 304 -35.64 -3.97 22.02
N ILE A 305 -34.33 -4.18 22.19
CA ILE A 305 -33.61 -5.35 21.66
C ILE A 305 -33.80 -6.60 22.54
N VAL A 306 -34.69 -6.56 23.54
CA VAL A 306 -35.03 -7.67 24.45
C VAL A 306 -33.83 -8.36 25.11
N TYR A 307 -32.70 -7.65 25.21
CA TYR A 307 -31.45 -8.15 25.75
C TYR A 307 -30.87 -9.40 25.05
N ASP A 308 -31.24 -9.67 23.80
CA ASP A 308 -30.77 -10.85 23.05
C ASP A 308 -29.51 -10.60 22.20
N ARG A 309 -29.05 -9.34 22.12
CA ARG A 309 -27.94 -8.86 21.28
C ARG A 309 -27.06 -7.89 22.05
N ALA A 310 -25.84 -7.69 21.53
CA ALA A 310 -24.98 -6.61 21.98
C ALA A 310 -25.48 -5.24 21.46
N ILE A 311 -25.05 -4.17 22.12
CA ILE A 311 -25.36 -2.80 21.74
C ILE A 311 -24.08 -1.98 21.59
N GLN A 312 -24.04 -1.10 20.59
CA GLN A 312 -22.93 -0.16 20.38
C GLN A 312 -23.41 1.30 20.47
N GLY A 313 -22.65 2.12 21.19
CA GLY A 313 -22.89 3.57 21.30
C GLY A 313 -22.89 4.07 22.75
N ASN A 314 -23.42 5.25 23.02
CA ASN A 314 -24.01 6.17 22.05
C ASN A 314 -23.79 7.65 22.37
N LEU A 315 -22.65 7.98 22.98
CA LEU A 315 -22.34 9.33 23.43
C LEU A 315 -22.46 10.37 22.30
N ASP A 316 -23.09 11.51 22.57
CA ASP A 316 -23.17 12.62 21.62
C ASP A 316 -21.75 13.14 21.31
N PRO A 317 -21.31 13.18 20.02
CA PRO A 317 -19.98 13.68 19.67
C PRO A 317 -19.70 15.10 20.19
N VAL A 318 -20.73 15.95 20.33
CA VAL A 318 -20.57 17.33 20.81
C VAL A 318 -20.04 17.39 22.24
N VAL A 319 -20.20 16.32 23.03
CA VAL A 319 -19.64 16.23 24.39
C VAL A 319 -18.12 16.43 24.41
N ILE A 320 -17.42 16.07 23.32
CA ILE A 320 -15.96 16.18 23.20
C ILE A 320 -15.48 17.64 23.27
N TYR A 321 -16.33 18.63 22.93
CA TYR A 321 -15.98 20.05 23.04
C TYR A 321 -16.06 20.59 24.47
N GLY A 322 -16.64 19.83 25.42
CA GLY A 322 -16.71 20.22 26.82
C GLY A 322 -15.38 20.06 27.57
N ASP A 323 -15.37 20.47 28.84
CA ASP A 323 -14.24 20.22 29.72
C ASP A 323 -14.23 18.78 30.26
N TYR A 324 -13.11 18.36 30.85
CA TYR A 324 -12.94 16.99 31.34
C TYR A 324 -13.96 16.58 32.42
N PRO A 325 -14.33 17.43 33.40
CA PRO A 325 -15.40 17.10 34.33
C PRO A 325 -16.72 16.79 33.65
N PHE A 326 -17.14 17.62 32.68
CA PHE A 326 -18.37 17.41 31.93
C PHE A 326 -18.31 16.13 31.08
N MET A 327 -17.19 15.91 30.36
CA MET A 327 -17.00 14.67 29.60
C MET A 327 -17.12 13.44 30.49
N ARG A 328 -16.52 13.48 31.69
CA ARG A 328 -16.56 12.37 32.65
C ARG A 328 -17.98 12.08 33.11
N GLU A 329 -18.76 13.10 33.46
CA GLU A 329 -20.18 12.95 33.83
C GLU A 329 -20.97 12.24 32.72
N ARG A 330 -20.82 12.70 31.47
CA ARG A 330 -21.54 12.12 30.33
C ARG A 330 -21.10 10.68 29.99
N VAL A 331 -19.85 10.33 30.26
CA VAL A 331 -19.37 8.93 30.17
C VAL A 331 -20.03 8.07 31.24
N ILE A 332 -20.11 8.55 32.48
CA ILE A 332 -20.78 7.84 33.58
C ILE A 332 -22.23 7.59 33.22
N ASP A 333 -22.97 8.58 32.72
CA ASP A 333 -24.38 8.42 32.35
C ASP A 333 -24.60 7.27 31.34
N VAL A 334 -23.73 7.17 30.33
CA VAL A 334 -23.84 6.11 29.30
C VAL A 334 -23.45 4.74 29.87
N LEU A 335 -22.43 4.68 30.73
CA LEU A 335 -22.00 3.42 31.36
C LEU A 335 -23.03 2.92 32.39
N ASP A 336 -23.60 3.82 33.19
CA ASP A 336 -24.64 3.51 34.17
C ASP A 336 -25.91 3.00 33.48
N ALA A 337 -26.26 3.57 32.32
CA ALA A 337 -27.39 3.09 31.51
C ALA A 337 -27.18 1.67 30.95
N ALA A 338 -25.92 1.23 30.80
CA ALA A 338 -25.60 -0.16 30.46
C ALA A 338 -25.77 -1.11 31.66
N GLU A 339 -25.73 -0.60 32.90
CA GLU A 339 -25.82 -1.33 34.17
C GLU A 339 -24.84 -2.51 34.29
N GLY A 340 -23.61 -2.35 33.79
CA GLY A 340 -22.56 -3.39 33.85
C GLY A 340 -22.89 -4.67 33.07
N ARG A 341 -23.90 -4.64 32.19
CA ARG A 341 -24.30 -5.80 31.40
C ARG A 341 -23.23 -6.15 30.35
N PRO A 342 -22.92 -7.45 30.13
CA PRO A 342 -22.06 -7.85 29.04
C PRO A 342 -22.71 -7.52 27.69
N GLY A 343 -21.90 -7.15 26.70
CA GLY A 343 -22.38 -6.82 25.35
C GLY A 343 -22.58 -5.33 25.08
N HIS A 344 -22.14 -4.43 25.96
CA HIS A 344 -22.03 -3.01 25.64
C HIS A 344 -20.67 -2.68 25.00
N ILE A 345 -20.70 -2.13 23.79
CA ILE A 345 -19.54 -1.55 23.11
C ILE A 345 -19.70 -0.02 23.18
N PHE A 346 -18.98 0.62 24.10
CA PHE A 346 -19.00 2.08 24.19
C PHE A 346 -18.48 2.71 22.90
N ASN A 347 -19.26 3.61 22.32
CA ASN A 347 -18.85 4.40 21.16
C ASN A 347 -19.59 5.74 21.15
N LEU A 348 -19.16 6.66 20.31
CA LEU A 348 -19.96 7.83 19.96
C LEU A 348 -21.18 7.39 19.13
N GLY A 349 -22.23 8.20 19.18
CA GLY A 349 -23.41 8.01 18.33
C GLY A 349 -23.23 8.47 16.89
N HIS A 350 -22.08 9.08 16.54
CA HIS A 350 -21.66 9.44 15.17
C HIS A 350 -20.16 9.73 15.14
N GLY A 351 -19.59 9.91 13.94
CA GLY A 351 -18.17 10.22 13.77
C GLY A 351 -17.74 11.53 14.44
N VAL A 352 -16.48 11.56 14.87
CA VAL A 352 -15.80 12.77 15.36
C VAL A 352 -15.77 13.87 14.29
N HIS A 353 -15.90 15.13 14.70
CA HIS A 353 -15.79 16.25 13.79
C HIS A 353 -14.32 16.60 13.50
N PRO A 354 -13.98 17.14 12.32
CA PRO A 354 -12.60 17.42 11.93
C PRO A 354 -11.85 18.43 12.82
N ASP A 355 -12.56 19.27 13.55
CA ASP A 355 -12.04 20.34 14.40
C ASP A 355 -11.97 19.96 15.90
N MET A 356 -12.35 18.73 16.27
CA MET A 356 -12.26 18.27 17.66
C MET A 356 -10.81 18.16 18.13
N ASN A 357 -10.55 18.56 19.38
CA ASN A 357 -9.24 18.45 20.01
C ASN A 357 -8.85 16.96 20.20
N PRO A 358 -7.74 16.48 19.60
CA PRO A 358 -7.31 15.10 19.75
C PRO A 358 -7.04 14.67 21.21
N ASP A 359 -6.65 15.59 22.08
CA ASP A 359 -6.37 15.27 23.48
C ASP A 359 -7.66 15.00 24.27
N HIS A 360 -8.77 15.67 23.93
CA HIS A 360 -10.08 15.36 24.52
C HIS A 360 -10.55 13.97 24.08
N VAL A 361 -10.31 13.58 22.83
CA VAL A 361 -10.63 12.23 22.33
C VAL A 361 -9.81 11.16 23.08
N LYS A 362 -8.51 11.40 23.30
CA LYS A 362 -7.68 10.47 24.10
C LYS A 362 -8.16 10.38 25.55
N GLU A 363 -8.52 11.51 26.16
CA GLU A 363 -9.00 11.52 27.54
C GLU A 363 -10.35 10.80 27.66
N LEU A 364 -11.25 10.94 26.68
CA LEU A 364 -12.49 10.16 26.61
C LEU A 364 -12.22 8.65 26.65
N VAL A 365 -11.30 8.15 25.82
CA VAL A 365 -10.93 6.72 25.80
C VAL A 365 -10.41 6.27 27.16
N LYS A 366 -9.58 7.10 27.80
CA LYS A 366 -9.07 6.83 29.14
C LYS A 366 -10.18 6.79 30.19
N MET A 367 -11.11 7.75 30.19
CA MET A 367 -12.26 7.77 31.09
C MET A 367 -13.12 6.51 30.95
N VAL A 368 -13.40 6.07 29.72
CA VAL A 368 -14.18 4.85 29.46
C VAL A 368 -13.48 3.61 30.04
N HIS A 369 -12.17 3.46 29.85
CA HIS A 369 -11.43 2.33 30.44
C HIS A 369 -11.35 2.39 31.97
N GLU A 370 -11.18 3.57 32.55
CA GLU A 370 -11.11 3.75 34.01
C GLU A 370 -12.46 3.47 34.68
N LEU A 371 -13.55 3.92 34.07
CA LEU A 371 -14.90 3.83 34.63
C LEU A 371 -15.61 2.51 34.30
N GLY A 372 -15.31 1.91 33.16
CA GLY A 372 -15.96 0.68 32.67
C GLY A 372 -15.31 -0.62 33.15
N ALA A 373 -14.21 -0.57 33.91
CA ALA A 373 -13.47 -1.75 34.40
C ALA A 373 -14.09 -2.42 35.65
N HIS A 374 -15.39 -2.26 35.89
CA HIS A 374 -16.09 -2.74 37.09
C HIS A 374 -17.21 -3.73 36.80
#